data_AF-N0B504-F1
#
_entry.id   AF-N0B504-F1
#
_cell.length_a   1.000
_cell.length_b   1.000
_cell.length_c   1.000
_cell.angle_alpha   90.00
_cell.angle_beta   90.00
_cell.angle_gamma   90.00
#
_symmetry.space_group_name_H-M   'P 1'
#
loop_
_entity.id
_entity.type
_entity.pdbx_description
1 polymer ?
#
loop_
_entity_poly.entity_id
_entity_poly.type
_entity_poly.pdbx_seq_one_letter_code
_entity_poly.pdbx_strand_id
1 'polypeptide(L)'
;MALFIAFPIGVILVAIAVSNRQPVSLILDPFKPENPALSIEMPFYAYLLGALVIGVILGGVATWMGQSRWRQTARAQGQRAQRWQAEADRLTREREAKAATGTDLAIASR
;
A
#
# COMPACT_ATOMS: atom_id res chain seq x y z
N MET A 1 -4.40 7.56 -7.00
CA MET A 1 -5.59 6.84 -7.50
C MET A 1 -6.66 6.67 -6.42
N ALA A 2 -6.36 6.06 -5.26
CA ALA A 2 -7.35 5.86 -4.18
C ALA A 2 -8.03 7.16 -3.68
N LEU A 3 -7.30 8.29 -3.66
CA LEU A 3 -7.83 9.58 -3.22
C LEU A 3 -9.01 10.09 -4.08
N PHE A 4 -8.99 9.81 -5.39
CA PHE A 4 -10.06 10.23 -6.30
C PHE A 4 -11.36 9.44 -6.13
N ILE A 5 -11.30 8.27 -5.50
CA ILE A 5 -12.47 7.42 -5.21
C ILE A 5 -12.99 7.70 -3.80
N ALA A 6 -12.09 7.81 -2.82
CA ALA A 6 -12.46 8.04 -1.42
C ALA A 6 -13.09 9.42 -1.19
N PHE A 7 -12.60 10.45 -1.90
CA PHE A 7 -13.09 11.82 -1.75
C PHE A 7 -14.57 12.00 -2.13
N PRO A 8 -15.04 11.63 -3.35
CA PRO A 8 -16.45 11.79 -3.70
C PRO A 8 -17.39 10.94 -2.84
N ILE A 9 -16.98 9.75 -2.41
CA ILE A 9 -17.75 8.92 -1.48
C ILE A 9 -17.91 9.64 -0.13
N GLY A 10 -16.84 10.21 0.40
CA GLY A 10 -16.88 11.02 1.63
C GLY A 10 -17.82 12.22 1.52
N VAL A 11 -17.80 12.92 0.38
CA VAL A 11 -18.70 14.06 0.13
C VAL A 11 -20.17 13.65 0.11
N ILE A 12 -20.51 12.53 -0.55
CA ILE A 12 -21.89 12.01 -0.59
C ILE A 12 -22.36 11.65 0.83
N LEU A 13 -21.53 10.94 1.59
CA LEU A 13 -21.85 10.58 2.97
C LEU A 13 -22.11 11.82 3.84
N VAL A 14 -21.24 12.83 3.78
CA VAL A 14 -21.43 14.08 4.52
C VAL A 14 -22.69 14.84 4.08
N ALA A 15 -23.02 14.85 2.79
CA ALA A 15 -24.22 15.51 2.28
C ALA A 15 -25.51 14.86 2.81
N ILE A 16 -25.59 13.53 2.81
CA ILE A 16 -26.73 12.79 3.40
C ILE A 16 -26.79 13.06 4.92
N ALA A 17 -25.63 13.23 5.57
CA ALA A 17 -25.49 13.54 7.01
C ALA A 17 -26.10 14.89 7.38
N VAL A 18 -25.69 15.92 6.66
CA VAL A 18 -26.06 17.31 6.94
C VAL A 18 -27.52 17.57 6.56
N SER A 19 -28.03 16.85 5.55
CA SER A 19 -29.43 16.96 5.13
C SER A 19 -30.39 16.38 6.17
N ASN A 20 -30.00 15.34 6.91
CA ASN A 20 -30.82 14.73 7.96
C ASN A 20 -30.35 15.19 9.34
N ARG A 21 -30.74 16.40 9.77
CA ARG A 21 -30.45 16.90 11.13
C ARG A 21 -31.46 16.44 12.18
N GLN A 22 -32.55 15.83 11.75
CA GLN A 22 -33.54 15.24 12.65
C GLN A 22 -32.92 14.05 13.40
N PRO A 23 -33.30 13.81 14.67
CA PRO A 23 -32.95 12.58 15.36
C PRO A 23 -33.51 11.39 14.57
N VAL A 24 -32.66 10.44 14.20
CA VAL A 24 -33.08 9.22 13.49
C VAL A 24 -32.72 8.04 14.40
N SER A 25 -33.71 7.21 14.71
CA SER A 25 -33.48 5.98 15.45
C SER A 25 -32.78 4.96 14.54
N LEU A 26 -31.54 4.61 14.88
CA LEU A 26 -30.82 3.55 14.19
C LEU A 26 -31.09 2.22 14.91
N ILE A 27 -31.82 1.34 14.25
CA ILE A 27 -32.13 -0.01 14.73
C ILE A 27 -31.00 -0.95 14.31
N LEU A 28 -30.24 -1.48 15.28
CA LEU A 28 -29.14 -2.42 15.04
C LEU A 28 -29.57 -3.89 15.19
N ASP A 29 -30.87 -4.17 15.27
CA ASP A 29 -31.41 -5.53 15.38
C ASP A 29 -32.07 -5.95 14.06
N PRO A 30 -31.44 -6.84 13.26
CA PRO A 30 -32.00 -7.31 12.00
C PRO A 30 -33.11 -8.37 12.17
N PHE A 31 -33.36 -8.86 13.39
CA PHE A 31 -34.31 -9.95 13.65
C PHE A 31 -35.59 -9.48 14.35
N LYS A 32 -35.57 -8.36 15.08
CA LYS A 32 -36.74 -7.81 15.77
C LYS A 32 -36.85 -6.29 15.61
N PRO A 33 -37.27 -5.80 14.44
CA PRO A 33 -37.43 -4.37 14.19
C PRO A 33 -38.54 -3.73 15.05
N GLU A 34 -39.55 -4.50 15.46
CA GLU A 34 -40.70 -4.05 16.26
C GLU A 34 -40.33 -3.79 17.75
N ASN A 35 -39.30 -4.47 18.27
CA ASN A 35 -38.89 -4.34 19.67
C ASN A 35 -37.36 -4.56 19.81
N PRO A 36 -36.56 -3.60 19.31
CA PRO A 36 -35.12 -3.77 19.22
C PRO A 36 -34.46 -3.68 20.60
N ALA A 37 -33.66 -4.69 20.95
CA ALA A 37 -32.90 -4.69 22.21
C ALA A 37 -31.80 -3.61 22.24
N LEU A 38 -31.39 -3.13 21.07
CA LEU A 38 -30.32 -2.14 20.89
C LEU A 38 -30.75 -1.11 19.85
N SER A 39 -31.37 -0.03 20.33
CA SER A 39 -31.65 1.18 19.54
C SER A 39 -30.85 2.33 20.15
N ILE A 40 -30.26 3.14 19.28
CA ILE A 40 -29.56 4.35 19.69
C ILE A 40 -30.22 5.50 18.94
N GLU A 41 -30.72 6.49 19.67
CA GLU A 41 -31.17 7.75 19.09
C GLU A 41 -30.01 8.74 19.11
N MET A 42 -29.47 9.01 17.92
CA MET A 42 -28.55 10.12 17.73
C MET A 42 -28.91 10.84 16.44
N PRO A 43 -28.57 12.13 16.33
CA PRO A 43 -28.66 12.83 15.06
C PRO A 43 -27.83 12.12 13.98
N PHE A 44 -28.34 12.09 12.76
CA PHE A 44 -27.74 11.32 11.66
C PHE A 44 -26.29 11.74 11.34
N TYR A 45 -25.92 12.99 11.65
CA TYR A 45 -24.54 13.47 11.49
C TYR A 45 -23.53 12.67 12.31
N ALA A 46 -23.90 12.15 13.48
CA ALA A 46 -22.99 11.42 14.37
C ALA A 46 -22.58 10.07 13.76
N TYR A 47 -23.54 9.34 13.17
CA TYR A 47 -23.27 8.09 12.48
C TYR A 47 -22.35 8.28 11.27
N LEU A 48 -22.53 9.37 10.52
CA LEU A 48 -21.75 9.62 9.31
C LEU A 48 -20.34 10.13 9.58
N LEU A 49 -20.17 10.97 10.62
CA LEU A 49 -18.84 11.30 11.13
C LEU A 49 -18.12 10.05 11.65
N GLY A 50 -18.81 9.18 12.38
CA GLY A 50 -18.25 7.91 12.85
C GLY A 50 -17.81 7.01 11.68
N ALA A 51 -18.67 6.82 10.68
CA ALA A 51 -18.36 6.04 9.48
C ALA A 51 -17.17 6.63 8.70
N LEU A 52 -17.09 7.97 8.58
CA LEU A 52 -15.98 8.67 7.94
C LEU A 52 -14.66 8.43 8.68
N VAL A 53 -14.63 8.58 10.01
CA VAL A 53 -13.44 8.33 10.83
C VAL A 53 -12.97 6.89 10.68
N ILE A 54 -13.90 5.92 10.76
CA ILE A 54 -13.58 4.50 10.55
C ILE A 54 -12.99 4.28 9.15
N GLY A 55 -13.61 4.86 8.12
CA GLY A 55 -13.14 4.77 6.74
C GLY A 55 -11.72 5.34 6.56
N VAL A 56 -11.41 6.47 7.19
CA VAL A 56 -10.07 7.08 7.17
C VAL A 56 -9.04 6.18 7.85
N ILE A 57 -9.37 5.61 9.02
CA ILE A 57 -8.49 4.70 9.74
C ILE A 57 -8.20 3.45 8.90
N LEU A 58 -9.24 2.81 8.36
CA LEU A 58 -9.11 1.62 7.52
C LEU A 58 -8.31 1.93 6.24
N GLY A 59 -8.57 3.07 5.59
CA GLY A 59 -7.81 3.52 4.43
C GLY A 59 -6.34 3.79 4.74
N GLY A 60 -6.06 4.39 5.90
CA GLY A 60 -4.70 4.62 6.40
C GLY A 60 -3.95 3.31 6.66
N VAL A 61 -4.59 2.36 7.34
CA VAL A 61 -4.03 1.02 7.61
C VAL A 61 -3.77 0.26 6.30
N ALA A 62 -4.73 0.27 5.37
CA ALA A 62 -4.59 -0.38 4.07
C ALA A 62 -3.43 0.21 3.24
N THR A 63 -3.30 1.54 3.25
CA THR A 63 -2.19 2.25 2.58
C THR A 63 -0.85 1.88 3.23
N TRP A 64 -0.79 1.84 4.57
CA TRP A 64 0.42 1.48 5.31
C TRP A 64 0.84 0.02 5.06
N MET A 65 -0.11 -0.92 5.01
CA MET A 65 0.16 -2.31 4.63
C MET A 65 0.66 -2.42 3.18
N GLY A 66 0.11 -1.63 2.26
CA GLY A 66 0.59 -1.55 0.87
C GLY A 66 2.03 -1.06 0.77
N GLN A 67 2.40 -0.03 1.54
CA GLN A 67 3.75 0.54 1.55
C GLN A 67 4.79 -0.31 2.31
N SER A 68 4.37 -1.06 3.33
CA SER A 68 5.25 -1.94 4.12
C SER A 68 5.92 -3.03 3.28
N ARG A 69 5.19 -3.62 2.32
CA ARG A 69 5.72 -4.66 1.43
C ARG A 69 6.83 -4.14 0.50
N TRP A 70 6.78 -2.86 0.09
CA TRP A 70 7.75 -2.25 -0.83
C TRP A 70 9.10 -1.94 -0.17
N ARG A 71 9.12 -1.72 1.16
CA ARG A 71 10.37 -1.45 1.90
C ARG A 71 11.31 -2.66 1.93
N GLN A 72 10.79 -3.89 1.89
CA GLN A 72 11.61 -5.11 1.79
C GLN A 72 12.12 -5.33 0.36
N THR A 73 11.31 -5.04 -0.65
CA THR A 73 11.69 -5.25 -2.06
C THR A 73 12.81 -4.32 -2.50
N ALA A 74 12.82 -3.06 -2.03
CA ALA A 74 13.89 -2.11 -2.35
C ALA A 74 15.27 -2.58 -1.83
N ARG A 75 15.32 -3.18 -0.63
CA ARG A 75 16.57 -3.74 -0.09
C ARG A 75 17.01 -5.00 -0.83
N ALA A 76 16.06 -5.86 -1.21
CA ALA A 76 16.35 -7.07 -1.97
C ALA A 76 16.83 -6.77 -3.40
N GLN A 77 16.27 -5.74 -4.05
CA GLN A 77 16.68 -5.26 -5.38
C GLN A 77 18.11 -4.70 -5.35
N GLY A 78 18.46 -3.91 -4.34
CA GLY A 78 19.83 -3.38 -4.18
C GLY A 78 20.89 -4.47 -4.03
N GLN A 79 20.61 -5.53 -3.26
CA GLN A 79 21.53 -6.67 -3.14
C GLN A 79 21.66 -7.47 -4.43
N ARG A 80 20.58 -7.61 -5.21
CA ARG A 80 20.62 -8.30 -6.52
C ARG A 80 21.45 -7.52 -7.55
N ALA A 81 21.29 -6.19 -7.59
CA ALA A 81 22.10 -5.32 -8.45
C ALA A 81 23.59 -5.42 -8.13
N GLN A 82 23.96 -5.36 -6.85
CA GLN A 82 25.36 -5.49 -6.42
C GLN A 82 25.97 -6.86 -6.77
N ARG A 83 25.20 -7.95 -6.63
CA ARG A 83 25.66 -9.29 -7.01
C ARG A 83 25.91 -9.41 -8.51
N TRP A 84 25.01 -8.88 -9.33
CA TRP A 84 25.19 -8.90 -10.79
C TRP A 84 26.36 -8.02 -11.26
N GLN A 85 26.59 -6.89 -10.59
CA GLN A 85 27.77 -6.05 -10.84
C GLN A 85 29.06 -6.77 -10.47
N ALA A 86 29.11 -7.44 -9.31
CA ALA A 86 30.28 -8.20 -8.88
C ALA A 86 30.60 -9.38 -9.82
N GLU A 87 29.58 -10.08 -10.33
CA GLU A 87 29.76 -11.17 -11.29
C GLU A 87 30.28 -10.64 -12.64
N ALA A 88 29.77 -9.50 -13.11
CA ALA A 88 30.23 -8.84 -14.33
C ALA A 88 31.69 -8.37 -14.21
N ASP A 89 32.08 -7.79 -13.08
CA ASP A 89 33.45 -7.38 -12.80
C ASP A 89 34.41 -8.57 -12.71
N ARG A 90 33.95 -9.71 -12.17
CA ARG A 90 34.76 -10.94 -12.13
C ARG A 90 35.02 -11.47 -13.53
N LEU A 91 33.97 -11.58 -14.35
CA LEU A 91 34.07 -12.07 -15.73
C LEU A 91 34.94 -11.16 -16.60
N THR A 92 34.87 -9.84 -16.41
CA THR A 92 35.72 -8.88 -17.12
C THR A 92 37.20 -9.11 -16.76
N ARG A 93 37.52 -9.25 -15.47
CA ARG A 93 38.89 -9.54 -15.01
C ARG A 93 39.43 -10.88 -15.50
N GLU A 94 38.61 -11.93 -15.52
CA GLU A 94 39.02 -13.23 -16.06
C GLU A 94 39.31 -13.17 -17.56
N ARG A 95 38.55 -12.37 -18.33
CA ARG A 95 38.81 -12.15 -19.76
C ARG A 95 40.10 -11.37 -19.99
N GLU A 96 40.33 -10.31 -19.24
CA GLU A 96 41.56 -9.51 -19.30
C GLU A 96 42.80 -10.36 -18.97
N ALA A 97 42.72 -11.18 -17.92
CA ALA A 97 43.80 -12.10 -17.55
C ALA A 97 44.10 -13.12 -18.66
N LYS A 98 43.06 -13.74 -19.24
CA LYS A 98 43.23 -14.68 -20.36
C LYS A 98 43.79 -14.01 -21.62
N ALA A 99 43.38 -12.77 -21.90
CA ALA A 99 43.92 -12.00 -23.01
C ALA A 99 45.41 -11.69 -22.81
N ALA A 100 45.81 -11.26 -21.61
CA ALA A 100 47.20 -11.02 -21.26
C ALA A 100 48.07 -12.29 -21.37
N THR A 101 47.60 -13.43 -20.84
CA THR A 101 48.31 -14.70 -20.99
C THR A 101 48.43 -15.15 -22.45
N GLY A 102 47.39 -14.94 -23.26
CA GLY A 102 47.43 -15.24 -24.70
C GLY A 102 48.44 -14.37 -25.46
N THR A 103 48.56 -13.09 -25.09
CA THR A 103 49.56 -12.18 -25.64
C THR A 103 50.99 -12.59 -25.25
N ASP A 104 51.23 -12.97 -24.00
CA ASP A 104 52.56 -13.44 -23.55
C ASP A 104 53.00 -14.72 -24.28
N LEU A 105 52.09 -15.67 -24.49
CA LEU A 105 52.37 -16.90 -25.24
C LEU A 105 52.69 -16.63 -26.73
N ALA A 106 52.05 -15.62 -27.32
CA ALA A 106 52.31 -15.22 -28.71
C ALA A 106 53.65 -14.48 -28.87
N ILE A 107 54.11 -13.77 -27.83
CA ILE A 107 55.42 -13.10 -27.82
C ILE A 107 56.55 -14.10 -27.57
N ALA A 108 56.35 -15.07 -26.67
CA ALA A 108 57.36 -16.07 -26.33
C ALA A 108 57.64 -17.10 -27.45
N SER A 109 56.76 -17.22 -28.44
CA SER A 109 56.91 -18.15 -29.58
C SER A 109 57.57 -17.52 -30.82
N ARG A 110 58.05 -16.28 -30.71
CA ARG A 110 58.63 -15.48 -31.81
C ARG A 110 60.11 -15.20 -31.56
#